data_AF-A0A6S6G219-F1
#
_entry.id   AF-A0A6S6G219-F1
#
_cell.length_a   1.000
_cell.length_b   1.000
_cell.length_c   1.000
_cell.angle_alpha   90.00
_cell.angle_beta   90.00
_cell.angle_gamma   90.00
#
_symmetry.space_group_name_H-M   'P 1'
#
loop_
_entity.id
_entity.type
_entity.pdbx_description
1 polymer ?
#
loop_
_entity_poly.entity_id
_entity_poly.type
_entity_poly.pdbx_seq_one_letter_code
_entity_poly.pdbx_strand_id
1 'polypeptide(L)'
;MPAPRNAIIPAIFFDNTRGYLVKVANQANGAYSQGWYDACAVMLRRLLETLIIEAFEKHGIAEKIQNSSGDFLFLRDLIDRAVSETSWNLSRNAKAAMPRLKDVGDKSAHSRRFNAVRPDIDKNGADFRVVVEELLIIAGMR
;
A
#
# COMPACT_ATOMS: atom_id res chain seq x y z
N MET A 1 -4.41 -19.38 -0.91
CA MET A 1 -3.25 -19.88 -1.68
C MET A 1 -1.99 -19.30 -1.06
N PRO A 2 -0.92 -20.08 -0.88
CA PRO A 2 0.36 -19.53 -0.43
C PRO A 2 0.93 -18.55 -1.48
N ALA A 3 1.70 -17.54 -1.04
CA ALA A 3 2.28 -16.58 -1.99
C ALA A 3 3.25 -17.28 -2.97
N PRO A 4 3.27 -16.86 -4.25
CA PRO A 4 4.18 -17.40 -5.25
C PRO A 4 5.65 -17.13 -4.88
N ARG A 5 6.58 -17.99 -5.35
CA ARG A 5 8.04 -17.91 -5.06
C ARG A 5 8.70 -16.59 -5.45
N ASN A 6 8.09 -15.82 -6.35
CA ASN A 6 8.49 -14.46 -6.73
C ASN A 6 7.40 -13.49 -6.25
N ALA A 7 7.33 -13.22 -4.96
CA ALA A 7 6.37 -12.28 -4.38
C ALA A 7 6.97 -10.88 -4.26
N ILE A 8 6.21 -9.86 -4.66
CA ILE A 8 6.61 -8.45 -4.45
C ILE A 8 6.41 -8.04 -2.99
N ILE A 9 5.43 -8.64 -2.30
CA ILE A 9 5.25 -8.50 -0.85
C ILE A 9 5.26 -9.89 -0.21
N PRO A 10 6.14 -10.15 0.78
CA PRO A 10 6.17 -11.42 1.48
C PRO A 10 4.83 -11.77 2.14
N ALA A 11 4.31 -12.98 1.90
CA ALA A 11 3.06 -13.44 2.53
C ALA A 11 3.10 -13.41 4.07
N ILE A 12 4.28 -13.65 4.64
CA ILE A 12 4.50 -13.66 6.09
C ILE A 12 4.13 -12.33 6.77
N PHE A 13 4.05 -11.23 6.01
CA PHE A 13 3.57 -9.95 6.54
C PHE A 13 2.09 -9.95 6.86
N PHE A 14 1.32 -10.87 6.26
CA PHE A 14 -0.12 -10.93 6.41
C PHE A 14 -0.59 -12.14 7.25
N ASP A 15 0.33 -12.88 7.86
CA ASP A 15 -0.01 -13.95 8.79
C ASP A 15 -0.78 -13.37 9.99
N ASN A 16 -1.91 -13.99 10.34
CA ASN A 16 -2.82 -13.53 11.40
C ASN A 16 -3.36 -12.09 11.23
N THR A 17 -3.34 -11.54 10.02
CA THR A 17 -3.95 -10.23 9.71
C THR A 17 -5.38 -10.37 9.18
N ARG A 18 -6.05 -9.24 8.90
CA ARG A 18 -7.42 -9.21 8.40
C ARG A 18 -7.52 -9.85 7.00
N GLY A 19 -8.52 -10.69 6.79
CA GLY A 19 -8.63 -11.54 5.59
C GLY A 19 -8.72 -10.78 4.25
N TYR A 20 -9.20 -9.54 4.22
CA TYR A 20 -9.18 -8.75 2.99
C TYR A 20 -7.79 -8.22 2.64
N LEU A 21 -6.94 -7.89 3.61
CA LEU A 21 -5.54 -7.52 3.37
C LEU A 21 -4.78 -8.67 2.74
N VAL A 22 -4.98 -9.89 3.28
CA VAL A 22 -4.43 -11.13 2.71
C VAL A 22 -4.88 -11.32 1.26
N LYS A 23 -6.16 -11.09 0.95
CA LYS A 23 -6.69 -11.19 -0.43
C LYS A 23 -6.05 -10.16 -1.37
N VAL A 24 -5.94 -8.90 -0.93
CA VAL A 24 -5.32 -7.81 -1.71
C VAL A 24 -3.84 -8.10 -2.00
N ALA A 25 -3.09 -8.53 -0.99
CA ALA A 25 -1.69 -8.90 -1.14
C ALA A 25 -1.51 -10.09 -2.10
N ASN A 26 -2.38 -11.09 -2.01
CA ASN A 26 -2.39 -12.23 -2.94
C ASN A 26 -2.72 -11.81 -4.38
N GLN A 27 -3.65 -10.86 -4.57
CA GLN A 27 -3.95 -10.31 -5.89
C GLN A 27 -2.74 -9.56 -6.47
N ALA A 28 -2.04 -8.74 -5.67
CA ALA A 28 -0.81 -8.06 -6.09
C ALA A 28 0.29 -9.07 -6.50
N ASN A 29 0.58 -10.04 -5.63
CA ASN A 29 1.59 -11.06 -5.90
C ASN A 29 1.22 -11.98 -7.07
N GLY A 30 -0.06 -12.32 -7.21
CA GLY A 30 -0.58 -13.08 -8.34
C GLY A 30 -0.36 -12.34 -9.66
N ALA A 31 -0.76 -11.07 -9.73
CA ALA A 31 -0.56 -10.22 -10.90
C ALA A 31 0.93 -10.08 -11.25
N TYR A 32 1.80 -9.85 -10.26
CA TYR A 32 3.25 -9.82 -10.46
C TYR A 32 3.77 -11.13 -11.06
N SER A 33 3.37 -12.28 -10.49
CA SER A 33 3.85 -13.60 -10.92
C SER A 33 3.43 -13.96 -12.35
N GLN A 34 2.31 -13.41 -12.83
CA GLN A 34 1.78 -13.61 -14.18
C GLN A 34 2.26 -12.55 -15.18
N GLY A 35 3.07 -11.58 -14.74
CA GLY A 35 3.55 -10.49 -15.59
C GLY A 35 2.52 -9.39 -15.88
N TRP A 36 1.42 -9.33 -15.12
CA TRP A 36 0.40 -8.28 -15.23
C TRP A 36 0.77 -7.08 -14.35
N TYR A 37 1.80 -6.34 -14.76
CA TYR A 37 2.44 -5.35 -13.89
C TYR A 37 1.56 -4.12 -13.60
N ASP A 38 0.71 -3.68 -14.53
CA ASP A 38 -0.25 -2.59 -14.23
C ASP A 38 -1.24 -3.03 -13.15
N ALA A 39 -1.80 -4.24 -13.29
CA ALA A 39 -2.69 -4.83 -12.29
C ALA A 39 -1.98 -5.00 -10.94
N CYS A 40 -0.70 -5.40 -10.95
CA CYS A 40 0.13 -5.47 -9.75
C CYS A 40 0.24 -4.09 -9.08
N ALA A 41 0.62 -3.05 -9.81
CA ALA A 41 0.77 -1.70 -9.29
C ALA A 41 -0.55 -1.14 -8.73
N VAL A 42 -1.68 -1.40 -9.39
CA VAL A 42 -3.02 -1.01 -8.90
C VAL A 42 -3.35 -1.71 -7.58
N MET A 43 -3.08 -3.01 -7.47
CA MET A 43 -3.32 -3.74 -6.23
C MET A 43 -2.41 -3.29 -5.09
N LEU A 44 -1.14 -2.96 -5.38
CA LEU A 44 -0.20 -2.40 -4.42
C LEU A 44 -0.64 -1.00 -3.94
N ARG A 45 -1.15 -0.16 -4.85
CA ARG A 45 -1.73 1.15 -4.50
C ARG A 45 -2.95 1.00 -3.59
N ARG A 46 -3.85 0.07 -3.91
CA ARG A 46 -5.03 -0.25 -3.07
C ARG A 46 -4.61 -0.72 -1.69
N LEU A 47 -3.58 -1.57 -1.61
CA LEU A 47 -3.06 -2.06 -0.33
C LEU A 47 -2.51 -0.91 0.53
N LEU A 48 -1.71 -0.02 -0.07
CA LEU A 48 -1.18 1.16 0.61
C LEU A 48 -2.30 2.03 1.18
N GLU A 49 -3.31 2.34 0.36
CA GLU A 49 -4.50 3.10 0.77
C GLU A 49 -5.21 2.45 1.96
N THR A 50 -5.47 1.15 1.86
CA THR A 50 -6.15 0.39 2.90
C THR A 50 -5.35 0.42 4.20
N LEU A 51 -4.04 0.17 4.15
CA LEU A 51 -3.19 0.15 5.35
C LEU A 51 -3.07 1.51 6.03
N ILE A 52 -3.09 2.61 5.28
CA ILE A 52 -3.14 3.95 5.88
C ILE A 52 -4.46 4.14 6.63
N ILE A 53 -5.59 3.78 6.02
CA ILE A 53 -6.91 3.89 6.69
C ILE A 53 -6.92 3.06 7.99
N GLU A 54 -6.43 1.82 7.93
CA GLU A 54 -6.30 0.94 9.10
C GLU A 54 -5.47 1.54 10.23
N ALA A 55 -4.37 2.23 9.90
CA ALA A 55 -3.53 2.90 10.88
C ALA A 55 -4.30 4.00 11.63
N PHE A 56 -5.05 4.84 10.91
CA PHE A 56 -5.89 5.90 11.49
C PHE A 56 -7.05 5.32 12.32
N GLU A 57 -7.75 4.31 11.80
CA GLU A 57 -8.84 3.64 12.52
C GLU A 57 -8.35 2.97 13.80
N LYS A 58 -7.21 2.28 13.75
CA LYS A 58 -6.59 1.65 14.93
C LYS A 58 -6.33 2.64 16.06
N HIS A 59 -5.98 3.87 15.71
CA HIS A 59 -5.66 4.94 16.66
C HIS A 59 -6.87 5.80 17.04
N GLY A 60 -8.07 5.48 16.53
CA GLY A 60 -9.29 6.22 16.84
C GLY A 60 -9.29 7.66 16.33
N ILE A 61 -8.58 7.92 15.22
CA ILE A 61 -8.40 9.26 14.62
C ILE A 61 -8.82 9.28 13.14
N ALA A 62 -9.75 8.42 12.75
CA ALA A 62 -10.23 8.28 11.37
C ALA A 62 -10.85 9.58 10.81
N GLU A 63 -11.43 10.42 11.67
CA GLU A 63 -12.01 11.71 11.30
C GLU A 63 -10.99 12.67 10.69
N LYS A 64 -9.68 12.52 10.98
CA LYS A 64 -8.61 13.34 10.39
C LYS A 64 -8.40 13.07 8.90
N ILE A 65 -8.88 11.93 8.42
CA ILE A 65 -8.74 11.48 7.03
C ILE A 65 -10.08 11.31 6.32
N GLN A 66 -11.13 11.92 6.85
CA GLN A 66 -12.45 11.99 6.22
C GLN A 66 -12.74 13.42 5.74
N ASN A 67 -13.51 13.51 4.65
CA ASN A 67 -14.07 14.78 4.19
C ASN A 67 -15.32 15.15 5.03
N SER A 68 -15.92 16.30 4.73
CA SER A 68 -17.14 16.77 5.42
C SER A 68 -18.37 15.87 5.23
N SER A 69 -18.35 15.00 4.22
CA SER A 69 -19.41 14.02 3.94
C SER A 69 -19.21 12.68 4.66
N GLY A 70 -18.07 12.51 5.35
CA GLY A 70 -17.70 11.27 6.03
C GLY A 70 -16.96 10.25 5.14
N ASP A 71 -16.69 10.57 3.88
CA ASP A 71 -15.90 9.69 3.01
C ASP A 71 -14.41 9.86 3.27
N PHE A 72 -13.63 8.78 3.17
CA PHE A 72 -12.17 8.85 3.25
C PHE A 72 -11.58 9.67 2.09
N LEU A 73 -10.52 10.43 2.39
CA LEU A 73 -9.81 11.24 1.41
C LEU A 73 -9.12 10.37 0.35
N PHE A 74 -8.73 10.98 -0.77
CA PHE A 74 -7.95 10.29 -1.79
C PHE A 74 -6.53 9.97 -1.31
N LEU A 75 -5.90 8.95 -1.90
CA LEU A 75 -4.57 8.47 -1.49
C LEU A 75 -3.49 9.55 -1.38
N ARG A 76 -3.56 10.63 -2.17
CA ARG A 76 -2.62 11.77 -2.02
C ARG A 76 -2.72 12.35 -0.62
N ASP A 77 -3.92 12.75 -0.24
CA ASP A 77 -4.18 13.43 1.02
C ASP A 77 -4.03 12.45 2.19
N LEU A 78 -4.37 11.16 2.01
CA LEU A 78 -4.11 10.12 3.00
C LEU A 78 -2.62 10.00 3.32
N ILE A 79 -1.75 10.00 2.30
CA ILE A 79 -0.29 9.96 2.50
C ILE A 79 0.18 11.22 3.24
N ASP A 80 -0.28 12.40 2.83
CA ASP A 80 0.11 13.66 3.48
C ASP A 80 -0.27 13.66 4.96
N ARG A 81 -1.50 13.23 5.28
CA ARG A 81 -1.97 13.06 6.66
C ARG A 81 -1.13 12.04 7.41
N ALA A 82 -0.88 10.86 6.83
CA ALA A 82 -0.11 9.80 7.48
C ALA A 82 1.33 10.20 7.81
N VAL A 83 1.99 10.95 6.91
CA VAL A 83 3.36 11.43 7.08
C VAL A 83 3.46 12.52 8.14
N SER A 84 2.43 13.37 8.25
CA SER A 84 2.35 14.48 9.20
C SER A 84 1.81 14.11 10.59
N GLU A 85 1.22 12.93 10.72
CA GLU A 85 0.60 12.48 11.97
C GLU A 85 1.65 12.26 13.07
N THR A 86 1.29 12.64 14.29
CA THR A 86 2.18 12.61 15.47
C THR A 86 1.87 11.45 16.41
N SER A 87 0.77 10.74 16.20
CA SER A 87 0.38 9.55 16.96
C SER A 87 1.26 8.32 16.69
N TRP A 88 2.06 8.34 15.62
CA TRP A 88 3.06 7.33 15.29
C TRP A 88 4.32 7.98 14.71
N ASN A 89 5.35 7.17 14.48
CA ASN A 89 6.58 7.62 13.84
C ASN A 89 6.93 6.71 12.65
N LEU A 90 6.68 7.21 11.44
CA LEU A 90 7.14 6.58 10.21
C LEU A 90 8.63 6.88 9.97
N SER A 91 9.37 5.91 9.46
CA SER A 91 10.76 6.12 9.08
C SER A 91 10.88 7.14 7.95
N ARG A 92 12.05 7.80 7.86
CA ARG A 92 12.33 8.74 6.76
C ARG A 92 12.18 8.07 5.39
N ASN A 93 12.52 6.79 5.29
CA ASN A 93 12.42 6.02 4.06
C ASN A 93 10.96 5.76 3.69
N ALA A 94 10.12 5.34 4.65
CA ALA A 94 8.70 5.16 4.43
C ALA A 94 8.02 6.46 3.98
N LYS A 95 8.31 7.58 4.68
CA LYS A 95 7.79 8.91 4.32
C LYS A 95 8.16 9.32 2.89
N ALA A 96 9.42 9.08 2.47
CA ALA A 96 9.87 9.39 1.13
C ALA A 96 9.34 8.43 0.06
N ALA A 97 9.07 7.17 0.42
CA ALA A 97 8.64 6.12 -0.50
C ALA A 97 7.17 6.26 -0.92
N MET A 98 6.25 6.51 0.02
CA MET A 98 4.81 6.50 -0.25
C MET A 98 4.38 7.32 -1.49
N PRO A 99 4.90 8.55 -1.74
CA PRO A 99 4.56 9.30 -2.96
C PRO A 99 4.98 8.59 -4.26
N ARG A 100 6.13 7.90 -4.27
CA ARG A 100 6.60 7.12 -5.44
C ARG A 100 5.76 5.87 -5.67
N LEU A 101 5.41 5.19 -4.57
CA LEU A 101 4.55 4.01 -4.61
C LEU A 101 3.15 4.35 -5.17
N LYS A 102 2.63 5.52 -4.78
CA LYS A 102 1.41 6.08 -5.37
C LYS A 102 1.58 6.39 -6.85
N ASP A 103 2.67 7.04 -7.26
CA ASP A 103 2.90 7.46 -8.64
C ASP A 103 2.88 6.29 -9.64
N VAL A 104 3.56 5.18 -9.34
CA VAL A 104 3.51 3.99 -10.22
C VAL A 104 2.11 3.39 -10.30
N GLY A 105 1.36 3.38 -9.19
CA GLY A 105 -0.03 2.94 -9.15
C GLY A 105 -0.97 3.81 -9.98
N ASP A 106 -0.87 5.14 -9.83
CA ASP A 106 -1.69 6.10 -10.58
C ASP A 106 -1.41 6.05 -12.08
N LYS A 107 -0.13 5.94 -12.46
CA LYS A 107 0.25 5.78 -13.88
C LYS A 107 -0.36 4.50 -14.46
N SER A 108 -0.24 3.39 -13.74
CA SER A 108 -0.81 2.10 -14.16
C SER A 108 -2.35 2.11 -14.24
N ALA A 109 -3.01 2.90 -13.39
CA ALA A 109 -4.46 2.98 -13.34
C ALA A 109 -5.06 3.91 -14.41
N HIS A 110 -4.37 5.01 -14.75
CA HIS A 110 -5.00 6.14 -15.44
C HIS A 110 -4.26 6.60 -16.70
N SER A 111 -2.99 6.26 -16.88
CA SER A 111 -2.24 6.73 -18.04
C SER A 111 -2.40 5.81 -19.24
N ARG A 112 -3.08 6.29 -20.28
CA ARG A 112 -3.18 5.58 -21.58
C ARG A 112 -1.85 5.39 -22.33
N ARG A 113 -0.75 5.99 -21.85
CA ARG A 113 0.59 5.95 -22.46
C ARG A 113 1.62 5.24 -21.59
N PHE A 114 1.21 4.69 -20.45
CA PHE A 114 2.07 3.96 -19.55
C PHE A 114 1.48 2.57 -19.36
N ASN A 115 2.27 1.56 -19.68
CA ASN A 115 2.01 0.18 -19.29
C ASN A 115 3.23 -0.25 -18.47
N ALA A 116 3.02 -0.57 -17.20
CA ALA A 116 4.09 -0.97 -16.31
C ALA A 116 4.81 -2.20 -16.87
N VAL A 117 6.13 -2.20 -16.76
CA VAL A 117 6.96 -3.37 -17.00
C VAL A 117 7.59 -3.85 -15.69
N ARG A 118 8.16 -5.05 -15.68
CA ARG A 118 8.76 -5.64 -14.47
C ARG A 118 9.72 -4.70 -13.74
N PRO A 119 10.67 -4.00 -14.42
CA PRO A 119 11.56 -3.07 -13.74
C PRO A 119 10.85 -1.92 -13.01
N ASP A 120 9.66 -1.50 -13.47
CA ASP A 120 8.88 -0.46 -12.80
C ASP A 120 8.32 -0.92 -11.45
N ILE A 121 8.06 -2.22 -11.31
CA ILE A 121 7.61 -2.81 -10.04
C ILE A 121 8.83 -3.15 -9.17
N ASP A 122 9.85 -3.79 -9.74
CA ASP A 122 11.03 -4.26 -9.01
C ASP A 122 11.78 -3.11 -8.34
N LYS A 123 11.90 -1.95 -9.02
CA LYS A 123 12.55 -0.75 -8.46
C LYS A 123 11.86 -0.22 -7.20
N ASN A 124 10.59 -0.55 -6.99
CA ASN A 124 9.79 -0.12 -5.84
C ASN A 124 9.61 -1.23 -4.79
N GLY A 125 10.10 -2.45 -5.02
CA GLY A 125 9.80 -3.61 -4.16
C GLY A 125 10.32 -3.48 -2.73
N ALA A 126 11.55 -2.99 -2.55
CA ALA A 126 12.11 -2.76 -1.23
C ALA A 126 11.34 -1.67 -0.46
N ASP A 127 10.97 -0.58 -1.15
CA ASP A 127 10.16 0.50 -0.60
C ASP A 127 8.77 0.01 -0.17
N PHE A 128 8.10 -0.79 -1.01
CA PHE A 128 6.81 -1.41 -0.67
C PHE A 128 6.92 -2.27 0.58
N ARG A 129 7.96 -3.10 0.68
CA ARG A 129 8.19 -3.96 1.85
C ARG A 129 8.28 -3.15 3.14
N VAL A 130 9.11 -2.10 3.15
CA VAL A 130 9.29 -1.24 4.33
C VAL A 130 7.99 -0.55 4.71
N VAL A 131 7.31 0.08 3.74
CA VAL A 131 6.07 0.82 3.99
C VAL A 131 4.96 -0.09 4.49
N VAL A 132 4.76 -1.27 3.89
CA VAL A 132 3.73 -2.23 4.31
C VAL A 132 4.01 -2.73 5.73
N GLU A 133 5.25 -3.08 6.04
CA GLU A 133 5.61 -3.57 7.38
C GLU A 133 5.39 -2.51 8.46
N GLU A 134 5.82 -1.26 8.23
CA GLU A 134 5.58 -0.16 9.18
C GLU A 134 4.09 0.11 9.37
N LEU A 135 3.30 0.18 8.30
CA LEU A 135 1.86 0.45 8.42
C LEU A 135 1.11 -0.70 9.09
N LEU A 136 1.52 -1.96 8.90
CA LEU A 136 0.92 -3.10 9.62
C LEU A 136 1.19 -3.03 11.13
N ILE A 137 2.40 -2.63 11.53
CA ILE A 137 2.77 -2.41 12.93
C ILE A 137 1.93 -1.27 13.51
N ILE A 138 1.83 -0.13 12.82
CA ILE A 138 1.01 1.01 13.25
C ILE A 138 -0.47 0.59 13.33
N ALA A 139 -0.97 -0.18 12.38
CA ALA A 139 -2.34 -0.68 12.43
C ALA A 139 -2.57 -1.77 13.51
N GLY A 140 -1.55 -2.15 14.27
CA GLY A 140 -1.65 -3.15 15.35
C GLY A 140 -1.95 -4.55 14.84
N MET A 141 -1.48 -4.87 13.63
CA MET A 141 -1.65 -6.17 12.98
C MET A 141 -0.35 -6.99 12.95
N ARG A 142 0.69 -6.52 13.64
CA ARG A 142 1.96 -7.21 13.80
C ARG A 142 2.68 -6.79 15.08
#